data_AF-A0AAW7AEU4-F1
#
_entry.id   AF-A0AAW7AEU4-F1
#
_cell.length_a   1.000
_cell.length_b   1.000
_cell.length_c   1.000
_cell.angle_alpha   90.00
_cell.angle_beta   90.00
_cell.angle_gamma   90.00
#
_symmetry.space_group_name_H-M   'P 1'
#
loop_
_entity.id
_entity.type
_entity.pdbx_description
1 polymer ?
#
loop_
_entity_poly.entity_id
_entity_poly.type
_entity_poly.pdbx_seq_one_letter_code
_entity_poly.pdbx_strand_id
1 'polypeptide(L)' 'MQERHAKLIRLILNNSNDYLSANEIANYLNVSNRTVRSDIKYINSELVKELIVSVKGRGYKMNRTLYSV' A
#
# COMPACT_ATOMS: atom_id res chain seq x y z
N MET A 1 12.23 0.87 -10.85
CA MET A 1 11.74 1.32 -9.53
C MET A 1 10.31 1.84 -9.60
N GLN A 2 9.99 2.78 -10.51
CA GLN A 2 8.65 3.41 -10.56
C GLN A 2 7.48 2.46 -10.87
N GLU A 3 7.67 1.44 -11.71
CA GLU A 3 6.58 0.52 -12.06
C GLU A 3 6.03 -0.27 -10.87
N ARG A 4 6.89 -0.65 -9.90
CA ARG A 4 6.46 -1.42 -8.72
C ARG A 4 5.61 -0.57 -7.79
N HIS A 5 6.00 0.69 -7.55
CA HIS A 5 5.22 1.62 -6.75
C HIS A 5 3.87 1.92 -7.41
N ALA A 6 3.84 2.10 -8.73
CA ALA A 6 2.59 2.25 -9.48
C ALA A 6 1.69 1.01 -9.35
N LYS A 7 2.24 -0.21 -9.42
CA LYS A 7 1.50 -1.46 -9.19
C LYS A 7 0.92 -1.54 -7.77
N LEU A 8 1.70 -1.18 -6.76
CA LEU A 8 1.24 -1.14 -5.37
C LEU A 8 0.12 -0.13 -5.16
N ILE A 9 0.26 1.07 -5.71
CA ILE A 9 -0.78 2.11 -5.65
C ILE A 9 -2.06 1.60 -6.31
N ARG A 10 -1.98 1.06 -7.54
CA ARG A 10 -3.13 0.48 -8.24
C ARG A 10 -3.79 -0.64 -7.44
N LEU A 11 -3.00 -1.53 -6.84
CA LEU A 11 -3.52 -2.61 -6.00
C LEU A 11 -4.34 -2.06 -4.82
N ILE A 12 -3.85 -1.02 -4.14
CA ILE A 12 -4.55 -0.38 -3.01
C ILE A 12 -5.81 0.33 -3.48
N LEU A 13 -5.76 1.04 -4.61
CA LEU A 13 -6.93 1.75 -5.15
C LEU A 13 -8.04 0.79 -5.58
N ASN A 14 -7.67 -0.32 -6.23
CA ASN A 14 -8.63 -1.37 -6.64
C ASN A 14 -9.27 -2.08 -5.44
N ASN A 15 -8.59 -2.11 -4.29
CA ASN A 15 -9.08 -2.70 -3.04
C ASN A 15 -9.36 -1.62 -1.98
N SER A 16 -9.82 -0.43 -2.40
CA SER A 16 -9.93 0.72 -1.49
C SER A 16 -10.91 0.51 -0.32
N ASN A 17 -11.85 -0.43 -0.43
CA ASN A 17 -12.80 -0.83 0.60
C ASN A 17 -12.24 -1.90 1.56
N ASP A 18 -11.17 -2.57 1.19
CA ASP A 18 -10.66 -3.77 1.87
C ASP A 18 -9.29 -3.56 2.50
N TYR A 19 -8.85 -4.59 3.21
CA TYR A 19 -7.54 -4.65 3.83
C TYR A 19 -6.70 -5.70 3.10
N LEU A 20 -5.45 -5.35 2.80
CA LEU A 20 -4.48 -6.27 2.23
C LEU A 20 -3.36 -6.51 3.23
N SER A 21 -3.12 -7.77 3.56
CA SER A 21 -1.98 -8.15 4.41
C SER A 21 -0.64 -7.87 3.71
N ALA A 22 0.42 -7.77 4.51
CA ALA A 22 1.77 -7.65 3.97
C ALA A 22 2.11 -8.82 3.03
N ASN A 23 1.65 -10.03 3.37
CA ASN A 23 1.89 -11.25 2.60
C ASN A 23 1.19 -11.21 1.23
N GLU A 24 -0.06 -10.75 1.16
CA GLU A 24 -0.79 -10.62 -0.11
C GLU A 24 -0.09 -9.63 -1.04
N ILE A 25 0.32 -8.48 -0.51
CA ILE A 25 1.05 -7.46 -1.27
C ILE A 25 2.42 -7.99 -1.72
N ALA A 26 3.14 -8.67 -0.82
CA ALA A 26 4.44 -9.28 -1.08
C ALA A 26 4.36 -10.30 -2.21
N ASN A 27 3.38 -11.20 -2.16
CA ASN A 27 3.15 -12.22 -3.18
C ASN A 27 2.76 -11.59 -4.52
N TYR A 28 1.87 -10.58 -4.52
CA TYR A 28 1.45 -9.88 -5.75
C TYR A 28 2.61 -9.17 -6.44
N LEU A 29 3.52 -8.56 -5.67
CA LEU A 29 4.67 -7.82 -6.20
C LEU A 29 5.93 -8.69 -6.37
N ASN A 30 5.88 -9.96 -5.96
CA ASN A 30 7.02 -10.87 -5.87
C ASN A 30 8.21 -10.28 -5.10
N VAL A 31 7.95 -9.78 -3.89
CA VAL A 31 8.95 -9.17 -3.00
C VAL A 31 8.79 -9.64 -1.57
N SER A 32 9.76 -9.33 -0.70
CA SER A 32 9.65 -9.62 0.72
C SER A 32 8.69 -8.66 1.44
N ASN A 33 8.13 -9.11 2.58
CA ASN A 33 7.38 -8.23 3.49
C ASN A 33 8.18 -7.01 3.98
N ARG A 34 9.51 -7.11 4.06
CA ARG A 34 10.38 -5.97 4.37
C ARG A 34 10.33 -4.93 3.25
N THR A 35 10.41 -5.40 2.00
CA THR A 35 10.32 -4.54 0.81
C THR A 35 8.97 -3.86 0.70
N VAL A 36 7.86 -4.57 0.98
CA VAL A 36 6.52 -3.97 1.03
C VAL A 36 6.48 -2.77 1.98
N ARG A 37 7.01 -2.92 3.20
CA ARG A 37 7.05 -1.82 4.17
C ARG A 37 7.89 -0.63 3.67
N SER A 38 9.04 -0.90 3.07
CA SER A 38 9.89 0.14 2.49
C SER A 38 9.20 0.86 1.33
N ASP A 39 8.53 0.12 0.44
CA ASP A 39 7.81 0.70 -0.69
C ASP A 39 6.61 1.53 -0.23
N ILE A 40 5.83 1.06 0.75
CA ILE A 40 4.73 1.83 1.35
C ILE A 40 5.25 3.11 2.00
N LYS A 41 6.36 3.02 2.75
CA LYS A 41 6.99 4.20 3.36
C LYS A 41 7.40 5.22 2.31
N TYR A 42 8.03 4.77 1.22
CA TYR A 42 8.45 5.63 0.11
C TYR A 42 7.25 6.27 -0.60
N ILE A 43 6.19 5.51 -0.89
CA ILE A 43 4.97 6.05 -1.50
C ILE A 43 4.36 7.14 -0.62
N ASN A 44 4.24 6.88 0.68
CA ASN A 44 3.61 7.80 1.61
C ASN A 44 4.42 9.09 1.86
N SER A 45 5.75 9.07 1.68
CA SER A 45 6.60 10.24 1.89
C SER A 45 6.93 11.01 0.61
N GLU A 46 7.23 10.31 -0.49
CA GLU A 46 7.77 10.93 -1.70
C GLU A 46 6.75 11.10 -2.82
N LEU A 47 5.67 10.29 -2.85
CA LEU A 47 4.75 10.26 -3.98
C LEU A 47 3.38 10.85 -3.63
N VAL A 48 2.72 10.29 -2.63
CA VAL A 48 1.36 10.69 -2.23
C VAL A 48 1.26 10.62 -0.72
N LYS A 49 1.08 11.79 -0.09
CA LYS A 49 1.09 11.92 1.36
C LYS A 49 0.08 10.97 2.02
N GLU A 50 0.60 10.06 2.84
CA GLU A 50 -0.20 9.16 3.68
C GLU A 50 -1.32 8.39 2.94
N LEU A 51 -1.11 8.02 1.66
CA LEU A 51 -2.07 7.28 0.85
C LEU A 51 -2.47 5.91 1.45
N ILE A 52 -1.49 5.20 2.02
CA ILE A 52 -1.64 3.83 2.50
C ILE A 52 -1.47 3.82 4.02
N VAL A 53 -2.46 3.33 4.76
CA VAL A 53 -2.40 3.23 6.23
C VAL A 53 -2.32 1.78 6.68
N SER A 54 -1.50 1.54 7.70
CA SER A 54 -1.40 0.25 8.38
C SER A 54 -2.44 0.17 9.50
N VAL A 55 -3.21 -0.91 9.53
CA VAL A 55 -4.18 -1.22 10.57
C VAL A 55 -3.77 -2.51 11.27
N LYS A 56 -3.44 -2.38 12.56
CA LYS A 56 -2.98 -3.48 13.40
C LYS A 56 -3.97 -4.65 13.35
N GLY A 57 -3.47 -5.85 13.06
CA GLY A 57 -4.25 -7.08 12.97
C GLY A 57 -5.08 -7.25 11.69
N ARG A 58 -5.09 -6.27 10.76
CA ARG A 58 -5.81 -6.38 9.48
C ARG A 58 -4.93 -6.27 8.25
N GLY A 59 -3.90 -5.41 8.27
CA GLY A 59 -3.02 -5.18 7.12
C GLY A 59 -3.01 -3.71 6.70
N TYR A 60 -2.98 -3.45 5.41
CA TYR A 60 -2.91 -2.11 4.81
C TYR A 60 -4.19 -1.80 4.06
N LYS A 61 -4.60 -0.53 4.07
CA LYS A 61 -5.74 -0.05 3.28
C LYS A 61 -5.49 1.36 2.76
N MET A 62 -6.35 1.81 1.86
CA MET A 62 -6.38 3.20 1.43
C MET A 62 -6.77 4.13 2.59
N ASN A 63 -6.09 5.27 2.71
CA ASN A 63 -6.40 6.29 3.68
C ASN A 63 -7.64 7.08 3.29
N ARG A 64 -8.80 6.58 3.68
CA ARG A 64 -10.07 7.27 3.44
C ARG A 64 -10.29 8.51 4.29
N THR A 65 -9.49 8.71 5.34
CA THR A 65 -9.60 9.94 6.15
C THR A 65 -9.08 11.15 5.38
N LEU A 66 -8.03 10.96 4.57
CA LEU A 66 -7.46 12.04 3.74
C LEU A 66 -8.06 12.12 2.34
N TYR A 67 -8.55 11.01 1.80
CA TYR A 67 -8.98 10.90 0.40
C TYR A 67 -10.44 10.47 0.24
N SER A 68 -11.31 10.75 1.21
CA SER A 68 -12.76 10.62 1.03
C SER A 68 -13.26 11.68 0.05
N VAL A 69 -13.79 11.26 -1.09
CA VAL A 69 -14.62 12.07 -2.00
C VAL A 69 -16.08 11.85 -1.65
#